data_AF-A0A6B3FWI4-F1
#
_entry.id   AF-A0A6B3FWI4-F1
#
_cell.length_a   1.000
_cell.length_b   1.000
_cell.length_c   1.000
_cell.angle_alpha   90.00
_cell.angle_beta   90.00
_cell.angle_gamma   90.00
#
_symmetry.space_group_name_H-M   'P 1'
#
loop_
_entity.id
_entity.type
_entity.pdbx_description
1 polymer ?
#
loop_
_entity_poly.entity_id
_entity_poly.type
_entity_poly.pdbx_seq_one_letter_code
_entity_poly.pdbx_strand_id
1 'polypeptide(L)'
;RAQNSGDASDKLVLFAKVYDVAPDGSRKLVNRLVSPVRVPDVTRPFTVELPGIVHRYEKGHRLEFVIAASDTAYFGNRGVKP
;
A
#
# COMPACT_ATOMS: atom_id res chain seq x y z
N ARG A 1 21.56 8.71 4.50
CA ARG A 1 22.25 7.91 3.45
C ARG A 1 21.24 7.68 2.33
N ALA A 2 21.38 8.34 1.18
CA ALA A 2 20.53 8.04 0.02
C ALA A 2 21.02 6.73 -0.62
N GLN A 3 20.11 5.78 -0.83
CA GLN A 3 20.44 4.58 -1.62
C GLN A 3 20.50 4.99 -3.10
N ASN A 4 21.60 4.64 -3.78
CA ASN A 4 21.75 4.82 -5.22
C ASN A 4 20.83 3.85 -5.96
N SER A 5 19.55 4.21 -6.10
CA SER A 5 18.59 3.48 -6.93
C SER A 5 18.33 4.34 -8.16
N GLY A 6 18.97 3.99 -9.28
CA GLY A 6 18.98 4.80 -10.49
C GLY A 6 17.60 5.08 -11.10
N ASP A 7 16.60 4.31 -10.72
CA ASP A 7 15.21 4.38 -11.22
C ASP A 7 14.18 4.60 -10.09
N ALA A 8 14.62 4.80 -8.83
CA ALA A 8 13.67 4.81 -7.71
C ALA A 8 12.63 5.92 -7.83
N SER A 9 13.01 7.01 -8.49
CA SER A 9 12.18 8.17 -8.82
C SER A 9 11.33 7.97 -10.07
N ASP A 10 11.68 7.01 -10.95
CA ASP A 10 11.19 6.94 -12.33
C ASP A 10 9.95 6.07 -12.51
N LYS A 11 9.60 5.29 -11.50
CA LYS A 11 8.36 4.50 -11.50
C LYS A 11 7.31 5.08 -10.56
N LEU A 12 6.04 5.01 -10.96
CA LEU A 12 4.92 5.24 -10.04
C LEU A 12 5.01 4.19 -8.93
N VAL A 13 4.88 4.64 -7.68
CA VAL A 13 4.79 3.76 -6.51
C VAL A 13 3.37 3.84 -5.95
N LEU A 14 2.76 2.68 -5.75
CA LEU A 14 1.48 2.53 -5.07
C LEU A 14 1.68 1.78 -3.76
N PHE A 15 0.80 2.03 -2.79
CA PHE A 15 0.78 1.36 -1.50
C PHE A 15 -0.54 0.61 -1.37
N ALA A 16 -0.47 -0.70 -1.30
CA ALA A 16 -1.61 -1.57 -1.12
C ALA A 16 -1.65 -2.10 0.31
N LYS A 17 -2.82 -2.07 0.94
CA LYS A 17 -3.00 -2.49 2.34
C LYS A 17 -4.44 -2.90 2.62
N VAL A 18 -4.63 -3.56 3.76
CA VAL A 18 -5.93 -4.03 4.21
C VAL A 18 -6.23 -3.49 5.61
N TYR A 19 -7.41 -2.92 5.78
CA TYR A 19 -7.95 -2.53 7.08
C TYR A 19 -9.01 -3.53 7.55
N ASP A 20 -9.07 -3.67 8.87
CA ASP A 20 -10.20 -4.21 9.59
C ASP A 20 -11.05 -3.04 10.08
N VAL A 21 -12.29 -2.97 9.59
CA VAL A 21 -13.22 -1.87 9.84
C VAL A 21 -14.35 -2.35 10.74
N ALA A 22 -14.45 -1.78 11.94
CA ALA A 22 -15.48 -2.11 12.90
C ALA A 22 -16.85 -1.50 12.52
N PRO A 23 -17.97 -1.98 13.09
CA PRO A 23 -19.31 -1.43 12.82
C PRO A 23 -19.47 0.06 13.14
N ASP A 24 -18.67 0.60 14.07
CA ASP A 24 -18.63 2.02 14.42
C ASP A 24 -17.81 2.87 13.44
N GLY A 25 -17.20 2.25 12.42
CA GLY A 25 -16.37 2.90 11.40
C GLY A 25 -14.89 3.05 11.79
N SER A 26 -14.47 2.63 12.98
CA SER A 26 -13.06 2.63 13.35
C SER A 26 -12.26 1.67 12.45
N ARG A 27 -11.06 2.12 12.04
CA ARG A 27 -10.21 1.40 11.08
C ARG A 27 -8.89 0.99 11.74
N LYS A 28 -8.57 -0.29 11.68
CA LYS A 28 -7.29 -0.85 12.13
C LYS A 28 -6.50 -1.39 10.95
N LEU A 29 -5.30 -0.87 10.71
CA LEU A 29 -4.40 -1.44 9.71
C LEU A 29 -3.94 -2.82 10.17
N VAL A 30 -4.22 -3.85 9.37
CA VAL A 30 -3.95 -5.25 9.74
C VAL A 30 -2.45 -5.47 9.93
N ASN A 31 -2.06 -5.79 11.16
CA ASN A 31 -0.67 -6.05 11.59
C ASN A 31 0.34 -4.96 11.17
N ARG A 32 -0.14 -3.73 10.90
CA ARG A 32 0.68 -2.63 10.35
C ARG A 32 1.40 -2.98 9.04
N LEU A 33 0.88 -3.94 8.27
CA LEU A 33 1.48 -4.42 7.02
C LEU A 33 1.04 -3.55 5.83
N VAL A 34 2.00 -3.22 4.96
CA VAL A 34 1.81 -2.42 3.74
C VAL A 34 2.66 -3.02 2.62
N SER A 35 2.10 -3.14 1.42
CA SER A 35 2.84 -3.53 0.21
C SER A 35 3.20 -2.28 -0.61
N PRO A 36 4.46 -1.81 -0.61
CA PRO A 36 4.93 -0.81 -1.57
C PRO A 36 5.18 -1.47 -2.93
N VAL A 37 4.50 -1.00 -3.96
CA VAL A 37 4.55 -1.59 -5.30
C VAL A 37 5.06 -0.58 -6.31
N ARG A 38 6.15 -0.93 -7.01
CA ARG A 38 6.60 -0.20 -8.20
C ARG A 38 5.77 -0.68 -9.39
N VAL A 39 5.00 0.22 -10.00
CA VAL A 39 4.15 -0.13 -11.14
C VAL A 39 5.05 -0.40 -12.36
N PRO A 40 5.00 -1.60 -12.96
CA PRO A 40 5.89 -1.95 -14.07
C PRO A 40 5.55 -1.19 -15.35
N ASP A 41 4.25 -1.13 -15.67
CA ASP A 41 3.64 -0.43 -16.81
C ASP A 41 2.25 0.07 -16.38
N VAL A 42 2.03 1.39 -16.46
CA VAL A 42 0.76 2.02 -16.04
C VAL A 42 -0.38 1.81 -17.04
N THR A 43 -0.08 1.30 -18.24
CA THR A 43 -1.05 1.09 -19.31
C THR A 43 -1.57 -0.34 -19.39
N ARG A 44 -1.05 -1.24 -18.55
CA ARG A 44 -1.36 -2.68 -18.57
C ARG A 44 -1.78 -3.18 -17.19
N PRO A 45 -2.68 -4.19 -17.12
CA PRO A 45 -2.96 -4.89 -15.87
C PRO A 45 -1.68 -5.52 -15.29
N PHE A 46 -1.56 -5.49 -13.97
CA PHE A 46 -0.49 -6.18 -13.24
C PHE A 46 -1.02 -6.71 -11.90
N THR A 47 -0.30 -7.66 -11.32
CA THR A 47 -0.66 -8.28 -10.04
C THR A 47 0.11 -7.62 -8.90
N VAL A 48 -0.60 -7.35 -7.81
CA VAL A 48 -0.01 -6.90 -6.55
C VAL A 48 0.03 -8.08 -5.58
N GLU A 49 1.22 -8.37 -5.05
CA GLU A 49 1.37 -9.31 -3.94
C GLU A 49 1.23 -8.57 -2.61
N LEU A 50 0.37 -9.10 -1.73
CA LEU A 50 0.22 -8.59 -0.37
C LEU A 50 1.10 -9.41 0.57
N PRO A 51 1.59 -8.82 1.67
CA PRO A 51 2.24 -9.59 2.72
C PRO A 51 1.33 -10.73 3.20
N GLY A 52 1.93 -11.84 3.62
CA GLY A 52 1.19 -12.91 4.29
C GLY A 52 0.48 -12.36 5.52
N ILE A 53 -0.86 -12.43 5.52
CA ILE A 53 -1.71 -11.90 6.60
C ILE A 53 -2.42 -13.06 7.29
N VAL A 54 -2.19 -13.19 8.59
CA VAL A 54 -3.03 -13.98 9.50
C VAL A 54 -3.73 -12.98 10.43
N HIS A 55 -5.03 -12.78 10.23
CA HIS A 55 -5.84 -11.83 11.00
C HIS A 55 -7.29 -12.31 11.06
N ARG A 56 -7.92 -12.18 12.22
CA ARG A 56 -9.34 -12.50 12.41
C ARG A 56 -10.16 -11.21 12.34
N TYR A 57 -11.14 -11.21 11.47
CA TYR A 57 -12.17 -10.16 11.42
C TYR A 57 -13.32 -10.60 12.32
N GLU A 58 -13.61 -9.79 13.33
CA GLU A 58 -14.70 -10.09 14.26
C GLU A 58 -16.07 -9.97 13.59
N LYS A 59 -17.11 -10.57 14.17
CA LYS A 59 -18.46 -10.54 13.60
C LYS A 59 -18.92 -9.09 13.39
N GLY A 60 -19.38 -8.77 12.18
CA GLY A 60 -19.86 -7.44 11.80
C GLY A 60 -18.76 -6.49 11.31
N HIS A 61 -17.49 -6.85 11.46
CA HIS A 61 -16.39 -6.12 10.84
C HIS A 61 -16.36 -6.34 9.32
N ARG A 62 -15.70 -5.43 8.62
CA ARG A 62 -15.49 -5.49 7.16
C ARG A 62 -14.02 -5.45 6.82
N LEU A 63 -13.66 -6.19 5.78
CA LEU A 63 -12.37 -6.05 5.12
C LEU A 63 -12.44 -4.85 4.17
N GLU A 64 -11.49 -3.95 4.31
CA GLU A 64 -11.32 -2.83 3.37
C GLU A 64 -9.94 -2.89 2.73
N PHE A 65 -9.92 -3.06 1.41
CA PHE A 65 -8.70 -3.00 0.61
C PHE A 65 -8.47 -1.57 0.12
N VAL A 66 -7.27 -1.05 0.33
CA VAL A 66 -6.90 0.34 -0.01
C VAL A 66 -5.69 0.34 -0.93
N ILE A 67 -5.79 1.13 -1.99
CA ILE A 67 -4.67 1.52 -2.86
C ILE A 67 -4.49 3.03 -2.70
N ALA A 68 -3.26 3.47 -2.42
CA ALA A 68 -2.93 4.88 -2.29
C ALA A 68 -1.59 5.21 -2.97
N ALA A 69 -1.40 6.47 -3.38
CA ALA A 69 -0.13 6.96 -3.94
C ALA A 69 0.89 7.36 -2.86
N SER A 70 0.48 7.39 -1.59
CA SER A 70 1.33 7.72 -0.43
C SER A 70 0.95 6.89 0.79
N ASP A 71 1.93 6.69 1.68
CA ASP A 71 1.74 6.07 2.99
C ASP A 71 2.72 6.72 3.98
N THR A 72 2.28 6.96 5.22
CA THR A 72 3.08 7.67 6.22
C THR A 72 4.28 6.87 6.74
N ALA A 73 4.29 5.54 6.54
CA ALA A 73 5.45 4.71 6.87
C ALA A 73 6.58 4.82 5.83
N TYR A 74 6.30 5.37 4.64
CA TYR A 74 7.24 5.42 3.53
C TYR A 74 7.54 6.86 3.12
N PHE A 75 8.82 7.13 2.96
CA PHE A 75 9.33 8.44 2.65
C PHE A 75 10.22 8.38 1.39
N GLY A 76 10.24 9.44 0.58
CA GLY A 76 11.12 9.54 -0.60
C GLY A 76 10.42 9.55 -1.97
N ASN A 77 9.12 9.25 -2.05
CA ASN A 77 8.33 9.44 -3.27
C ASN A 77 7.89 10.92 -3.42
N ARG A 78 8.85 11.83 -3.62
CA ARG A 78 8.62 13.29 -3.66
C ARG A 78 8.70 13.91 -5.06
N GLY A 79 9.01 13.13 -6.09
CA GLY A 79 9.15 13.63 -7.45
C GLY A 79 7.79 13.87 -8.10
N VAL A 80 7.49 15.13 -8.44
CA VAL A 80 6.43 15.45 -9.40
C VAL A 80 7.03 15.28 -10.79
N LYS A 81 6.45 14.39 -11.60
CA LYS A 81 6.83 14.23 -13.01
C LYS A 81 5.95 15.13 -13.88
N PRO A 82 6.49 15.71 -14.97
CA PRO A 82 5.72 16.49 -15.93
C PRO A 82 4.63 15.67 -16.61
#